data_AF-V5IBJ5-F1
#
_entry.id   AF-V5IBJ5-F1
#
_cell.length_a   1.000
_cell.length_b   1.000
_cell.length_c   1.000
_cell.angle_alpha   90.00
_cell.angle_beta   90.00
_cell.angle_gamma   90.00
#
_symmetry.space_group_name_H-M   'P 1'
#
loop_
_entity.id
_entity.type
_entity.pdbx_description
1 polymer ?
#
loop_
_entity_poly.entity_id
_entity_poly.type
_entity_poly.pdbx_seq_one_letter_code
_entity_poly.pdbx_strand_id
1 'polypeptide(L)'
;MMLRVLVVLAIASLASSNTLNEKRPELGQYQDDGKCFPLKTSWHMMYRSFETDPFFGNTAKCARITGTSPVVNGSTEANIEFSPDKKSGIKIELISSDGYTHKNVLRVSLKSLEESFCRRFRRLRRLQRLQGSSAFLHQQNRLQRPATSESVAPAKHRL
;
A
#
# COMPACT_ATOMS: atom_id res chain seq x y z
N MET A 1 37.24 -46.58 -18.67
CA MET A 1 36.74 -45.26 -19.08
C MET A 1 35.54 -44.79 -18.24
N MET A 2 34.56 -45.65 -17.94
CA MET A 2 33.36 -45.28 -17.15
C MET A 2 33.64 -44.84 -15.70
N LEU A 3 34.64 -45.41 -15.01
CA LEU A 3 34.95 -45.03 -13.63
C LEU A 3 35.45 -43.58 -13.49
N ARG A 4 36.20 -43.08 -14.48
CA ARG A 4 36.70 -41.69 -14.49
C ARG A 4 35.57 -40.68 -14.72
N VAL A 5 34.57 -41.04 -15.54
CA VAL A 5 33.38 -40.21 -15.78
C VAL A 5 32.52 -40.10 -14.53
N LEU A 6 32.33 -41.22 -13.80
CA LEU A 6 31.57 -41.24 -12.54
C LEU A 6 32.22 -40.38 -11.44
N VAL A 7 33.55 -40.43 -11.31
CA VAL A 7 34.28 -39.61 -10.34
C VAL A 7 34.17 -38.12 -10.67
N VAL A 8 34.29 -37.74 -11.93
CA VAL A 8 34.12 -36.33 -12.36
C VAL A 8 32.69 -35.83 -12.11
N LEU A 9 31.67 -36.66 -12.36
CA LEU A 9 30.27 -36.31 -12.10
C LEU A 9 29.99 -36.09 -10.61
N ALA A 10 30.54 -36.94 -9.74
CA ALA A 10 30.37 -36.84 -8.28
C ALA A 10 31.05 -35.58 -7.70
N ILE A 11 32.22 -35.19 -8.23
CA ILE A 11 32.93 -33.98 -7.81
C ILE A 11 32.19 -32.72 -8.29
N ALA A 12 31.62 -32.73 -9.50
CA ALA A 12 30.85 -31.60 -10.02
C ALA A 12 29.55 -31.33 -9.25
N SER A 13 28.89 -32.36 -8.72
CA SER A 13 27.68 -32.22 -7.90
C SER A 13 27.93 -31.60 -6.51
N LEU A 14 29.15 -31.66 -5.99
CA LEU A 14 29.52 -31.06 -4.69
C LEU A 14 29.89 -29.57 -4.80
N ALA A 15 30.18 -29.08 -6.01
CA ALA A 15 30.65 -27.71 -6.24
C ALA A 15 29.52 -26.66 -6.42
N SER A 16 28.25 -27.07 -6.36
CA SER A 16 27.09 -26.21 -6.68
C SER A 16 26.29 -25.75 -5.46
N SER A 17 26.91 -25.59 -4.30
CA SER A 17 26.29 -24.89 -3.18
C SER A 17 26.79 -23.46 -3.11
N ASN A 18 26.35 -22.62 -4.05
CA ASN A 18 26.33 -21.18 -3.84
C ASN A 18 25.28 -20.90 -2.75
N THR A 19 25.60 -21.19 -1.49
CA THR A 19 24.76 -20.78 -0.38
C THR A 19 24.80 -19.26 -0.35
N LEU A 20 23.70 -18.61 -0.71
CA LEU A 20 23.53 -17.18 -0.44
C LEU A 20 23.99 -16.91 1.00
N ASN A 21 24.77 -15.84 1.22
CA ASN A 21 25.22 -15.46 2.56
C ASN A 21 24.04 -15.35 3.55
N GLU A 22 22.83 -15.10 3.03
CA GLU A 22 21.55 -15.08 3.75
C GLU A 22 21.17 -16.40 4.45
N LYS A 23 21.87 -17.52 4.18
CA LYS A 23 21.62 -18.84 4.80
C LYS A 23 22.79 -19.31 5.67
N ARG A 24 23.53 -18.37 6.24
CA ARG A 24 24.70 -18.59 7.10
C ARG A 24 24.46 -18.00 8.49
N PRO A 25 23.81 -18.73 9.41
CA PRO A 25 23.46 -18.23 10.74
C PRO A 25 24.66 -17.69 11.54
N GLU A 26 25.86 -18.22 11.31
CA GLU A 26 27.10 -17.74 11.93
C GLU A 26 27.46 -16.29 11.55
N LEU A 27 26.93 -15.80 10.42
CA LEU A 27 27.04 -14.41 9.99
C LEU A 27 25.90 -13.52 10.50
N GLY A 28 24.97 -14.08 11.30
CA GLY A 28 23.73 -13.42 11.73
C GLY A 28 23.94 -12.07 12.42
N GLN A 29 25.06 -11.89 13.13
CA GLN A 29 25.40 -10.62 13.78
C GLN A 29 25.53 -9.43 12.82
N TYR A 30 25.88 -9.71 11.55
CA TYR A 30 26.04 -8.74 10.46
C TYR A 30 24.76 -8.59 9.62
N GLN A 31 23.77 -9.47 9.84
CA GLN A 31 22.51 -9.52 9.11
C GLN A 31 21.34 -9.13 10.03
N ASP A 32 21.60 -8.49 11.17
CA ASP A 32 20.59 -8.14 12.16
C ASP A 32 19.91 -6.81 11.81
N ASP A 33 18.83 -6.88 11.03
CA ASP A 33 17.98 -5.75 10.66
C ASP A 33 17.42 -5.02 11.89
N GLY A 34 17.31 -5.70 13.04
CA GLY A 34 16.93 -5.07 14.31
C GLY A 34 17.85 -3.93 14.73
N LYS A 35 19.10 -3.90 14.24
CA LYS A 35 20.05 -2.80 14.47
C LYS A 35 19.84 -1.62 13.53
N CYS A 36 19.16 -1.84 12.40
CA CYS A 36 18.87 -0.82 11.40
C CYS A 36 17.55 -0.09 11.66
N PHE A 37 16.57 -0.78 12.27
CA PHE A 37 15.23 -0.23 12.53
C PHE A 37 15.06 0.24 13.99
N PRO A 38 14.26 1.30 14.23
CA PRO A 38 13.60 2.13 13.23
C PRO A 38 14.61 2.98 12.45
N LEU A 39 14.31 3.24 11.17
CA LEU A 39 15.19 4.03 10.32
C LEU A 39 15.34 5.45 10.88
N LYS A 40 16.56 5.84 11.22
CA LYS A 40 16.88 7.20 11.72
C LYS A 40 16.87 8.25 10.61
N THR A 41 17.14 7.84 9.38
CA THR A 41 17.22 8.70 8.19
C THR A 41 16.60 7.99 6.99
N SER A 42 16.31 8.74 5.92
CA SER A 42 15.86 8.14 4.66
C SER A 42 17.00 7.40 3.97
N TRP A 43 16.71 6.22 3.42
CA TRP A 43 17.67 5.42 2.66
C TRP A 43 17.25 5.38 1.18
N HIS A 44 18.23 5.47 0.29
CA HIS A 44 18.04 5.40 -1.16
C HIS A 44 18.58 4.08 -1.68
N MET A 45 17.82 3.41 -2.55
CA MET A 45 18.33 2.25 -3.28
C MET A 45 19.21 2.74 -4.43
N MET A 46 20.52 2.55 -4.27
CA MET A 46 21.50 2.95 -5.29
C MET A 46 21.65 1.90 -6.38
N TYR A 47 21.56 0.62 -6.01
CA TYR A 47 21.79 -0.51 -6.90
C TYR A 47 20.76 -1.61 -6.65
N ARG A 48 20.37 -2.30 -7.72
CA ARG A 48 19.62 -3.56 -7.70
C ARG A 48 20.06 -4.43 -8.87
N SER A 49 19.98 -5.74 -8.72
CA SER A 49 20.39 -6.72 -9.73
C SER A 49 19.27 -7.13 -10.69
N PHE A 50 18.07 -6.58 -10.52
CA PHE A 50 16.90 -6.87 -11.35
C PHE A 50 16.31 -5.57 -11.91
N GLU A 51 15.79 -5.63 -13.14
CA GLU A 51 15.22 -4.46 -13.80
C GLU A 51 13.80 -4.15 -13.32
N THR A 52 12.99 -5.18 -13.04
CA THR A 52 11.56 -5.06 -12.75
C THR A 52 11.20 -5.56 -11.36
N ASP A 53 10.46 -4.75 -10.61
CA ASP A 53 9.87 -5.09 -9.31
C ASP A 53 8.35 -4.83 -9.30
N PRO A 54 7.50 -5.87 -9.40
CA PRO A 54 6.04 -5.69 -9.41
C PRO A 54 5.49 -4.97 -8.17
N PHE A 55 6.15 -5.14 -7.02
CA PHE A 55 5.72 -4.55 -5.77
C PHE A 55 6.05 -3.04 -5.71
N PHE A 56 7.11 -2.62 -6.40
CA PHE A 56 7.62 -1.25 -6.38
C PHE A 56 7.51 -0.51 -7.71
N GLY A 57 6.59 -0.91 -8.58
CA GLY A 57 6.26 -0.16 -9.81
C GLY A 57 7.07 -0.57 -11.05
N ASN A 58 7.42 -1.86 -11.14
CA ASN A 58 8.20 -2.51 -12.19
C ASN A 58 9.57 -1.84 -12.38
N THR A 59 9.71 -1.02 -13.40
CA THR A 59 10.98 -0.37 -13.78
C THR A 59 11.24 0.95 -13.06
N ALA A 60 10.48 1.24 -12.00
CA ALA A 60 10.58 2.48 -11.25
C ALA A 60 12.01 2.73 -10.72
N LYS A 61 12.41 4.00 -10.73
CA LYS A 61 13.71 4.50 -10.27
C LYS A 61 13.53 5.44 -9.08
N CYS A 62 14.65 5.87 -8.49
CA CYS A 62 14.69 6.80 -7.34
C CYS A 62 13.96 6.26 -6.11
N ALA A 63 14.09 4.96 -5.86
CA ALA A 63 13.48 4.31 -4.71
C ALA A 63 14.07 4.86 -3.40
N ARG A 64 13.20 5.38 -2.54
CA ARG A 64 13.55 5.94 -1.24
C ARG A 64 12.60 5.42 -0.17
N ILE A 65 13.17 4.95 0.94
CA ILE A 65 12.41 4.55 2.13
C ILE A 65 12.64 5.55 3.26
N THR A 66 11.58 5.89 3.99
CA THR A 66 11.63 6.78 5.16
C THR A 66 10.80 6.19 6.29
N GLY A 67 11.43 5.93 7.44
CA GLY A 67 10.72 5.44 8.63
C GLY A 67 9.69 6.46 9.14
N THR A 68 8.54 5.98 9.59
CA THR A 68 7.44 6.83 10.08
C THR A 68 7.01 6.53 11.51
N SER A 69 7.40 5.38 12.06
CA SER A 69 7.04 4.98 13.43
C SER A 69 8.19 4.25 14.12
N PRO A 70 8.22 4.22 15.46
CA PRO A 70 9.13 3.35 16.20
C PRO A 70 8.83 1.85 15.93
N VAL A 71 9.74 0.98 16.35
CA VAL A 71 9.49 -0.47 16.34
C VAL A 71 8.64 -0.82 17.56
N VAL A 72 7.47 -1.42 17.34
CA VAL A 72 6.56 -1.93 18.37
C VAL A 72 6.23 -3.38 18.03
N ASN A 73 6.42 -4.30 18.99
CA ASN A 73 6.20 -5.73 18.82
C ASN A 73 6.89 -6.31 17.57
N GLY A 74 8.15 -5.92 17.33
CA GLY A 74 8.93 -6.38 16.17
C GLY A 74 8.48 -5.84 14.81
N SER A 75 7.54 -4.90 14.77
CA SER A 75 7.05 -4.26 13.54
C SER A 75 7.25 -2.74 13.57
N THR A 76 7.44 -2.15 12.40
CA THR A 76 7.51 -0.70 12.19
C THR A 76 6.83 -0.32 10.88
N GLU A 77 6.67 0.97 10.65
CA GLU A 77 6.06 1.51 9.45
C GLU A 77 7.03 2.47 8.76
N ALA A 78 6.95 2.48 7.44
CA ALA A 78 7.72 3.39 6.61
C ALA A 78 6.87 3.86 5.43
N ASN A 79 7.30 4.94 4.82
CA ASN A 79 6.87 5.32 3.49
C ASN A 79 7.94 4.90 2.49
N ILE A 80 7.48 4.38 1.35
CA ILE A 80 8.32 4.17 0.20
C ILE A 80 7.89 5.06 -0.96
N GLU A 81 8.86 5.61 -1.66
CA GLU A 81 8.69 6.60 -2.71
C GLU A 81 9.49 6.21 -3.95
N PHE A 82 8.91 6.40 -5.14
CA PHE A 82 9.52 6.11 -6.44
C PHE A 82 9.09 7.13 -7.49
N SER A 83 9.97 7.38 -8.46
CA SER A 83 9.71 8.27 -9.60
C SER A 83 8.71 7.64 -10.60
N PRO A 84 7.80 8.42 -11.24
CA PRO A 84 7.68 9.88 -11.15
C PRO A 84 7.14 10.42 -9.82
N ASP A 85 6.08 9.88 -9.22
CA ASP A 85 5.54 10.39 -7.93
C ASP A 85 4.69 9.34 -7.18
N LYS A 86 5.15 8.08 -7.12
CA LYS A 86 4.43 7.04 -6.39
C LYS A 86 4.92 6.98 -4.95
N LYS A 87 4.02 7.23 -4.01
CA LYS A 87 4.26 7.05 -2.57
C LYS A 87 3.30 6.03 -1.99
N SER A 88 3.79 5.14 -1.14
CA SER A 88 2.97 4.15 -0.46
C SER A 88 3.46 3.93 0.95
N GLY A 89 2.52 3.78 1.89
CA GLY A 89 2.82 3.34 3.23
C GLY A 89 3.06 1.83 3.24
N ILE A 90 4.06 1.38 3.97
CA ILE A 90 4.38 -0.03 4.17
C ILE A 90 4.48 -0.35 5.66
N LYS A 91 4.12 -1.58 6.01
CA LYS A 91 4.43 -2.20 7.30
C LYS A 91 5.59 -3.17 7.09
N ILE A 92 6.57 -3.09 7.97
CA ILE A 92 7.78 -3.92 7.99
C ILE A 92 7.76 -4.71 9.29
N GLU A 93 7.84 -6.02 9.18
CA GLU A 93 7.96 -6.94 10.31
C GLU A 93 9.35 -7.59 10.28
N LEU A 94 10.04 -7.52 11.42
CA LEU A 94 11.38 -8.05 11.62
C LEU A 94 11.28 -9.51 12.10
N ILE A 95 11.66 -10.44 11.24
CA ILE A 95 11.57 -11.88 11.52
C ILE A 95 12.95 -12.55 11.45
N SER A 96 13.05 -13.70 12.11
CA SER A 96 14.22 -14.57 12.06
C SER A 96 13.90 -15.75 11.15
N SER A 97 14.77 -16.02 10.19
CA SER A 97 14.69 -17.26 9.39
C SER A 97 15.21 -18.47 10.18
N ASP A 98 15.00 -19.68 9.65
CA ASP A 98 15.39 -20.92 10.31
C ASP A 98 16.88 -20.95 10.67
N GLY A 99 17.18 -21.30 11.92
CA GLY A 99 18.54 -21.35 12.45
C GLY A 99 19.13 -20.00 12.89
N TYR A 100 18.45 -18.88 12.63
CA TYR A 100 18.90 -17.56 13.05
C TYR A 100 18.33 -17.14 14.40
N THR A 101 19.19 -16.57 15.26
CA THR A 101 18.78 -15.87 16.49
C THR A 101 18.52 -14.37 16.25
N HIS A 102 19.12 -13.81 15.21
CA HIS A 102 19.00 -12.40 14.81
C HIS A 102 17.80 -12.17 13.87
N LYS A 103 17.38 -10.90 13.72
CA LYS A 103 16.31 -10.53 12.79
C LYS A 103 16.90 -10.29 11.41
N ASN A 104 16.93 -11.32 10.57
CA ASN A 104 17.62 -11.29 9.28
C ASN A 104 16.71 -11.23 8.05
N VAL A 105 15.41 -11.14 8.26
CA VAL A 105 14.43 -11.08 7.18
C VAL A 105 13.40 -10.00 7.46
N LEU A 106 13.12 -9.20 6.43
CA LEU A 106 12.05 -8.21 6.41
C LEU A 106 10.82 -8.78 5.72
N ARG A 107 9.71 -8.88 6.45
CA ARG A 107 8.39 -9.14 5.85
C ARG A 107 7.69 -7.81 5.61
N VAL A 108 7.54 -7.45 4.33
CA VAL A 108 6.97 -6.17 3.90
C VAL A 108 5.57 -6.36 3.37
N SER A 109 4.65 -5.48 3.78
CA SER A 109 3.28 -5.41 3.28
C SER A 109 2.88 -3.97 3.02
N LEU A 110 2.04 -3.75 2.00
CA LEU A 110 1.44 -2.44 1.78
C LEU A 110 0.45 -2.16 2.90
N LYS A 111 0.47 -0.94 3.45
CA LYS A 111 -0.67 -0.45 4.22
C LYS A 111 -1.87 -0.42 3.28
N SER A 112 -2.93 -1.16 3.59
CA SER A 112 -4.09 -1.22 2.71
C SER A 112 -4.57 0.19 2.37
N LEU A 113 -4.72 0.47 1.08
CA LEU A 113 -5.29 1.71 0.57
C LEU A 113 -6.77 1.88 0.96
N GLU A 114 -7.36 0.92 1.70
CA GLU A 114 -8.76 0.93 2.15
C GLU A 114 -9.12 2.20 2.91
N GLU A 115 -8.20 2.80 3.67
CA GLU A 115 -8.51 4.05 4.36
C GLU A 115 -8.79 5.21 3.40
N SER A 116 -8.08 5.27 2.26
CA SER A 116 -8.29 6.32 1.26
C SER A 116 -9.59 6.11 0.47
N PHE A 117 -9.90 4.86 0.13
CA PHE A 117 -11.12 4.47 -0.56
C PHE A 117 -12.34 4.67 0.34
N CYS A 118 -12.31 4.19 1.59
CA CYS A 118 -13.38 4.43 2.56
C CYS A 118 -13.59 5.92 2.87
N ARG A 119 -12.51 6.71 3.02
CA ARG A 119 -12.65 8.17 3.22
C ARG A 119 -13.29 8.85 2.01
N ARG A 120 -12.89 8.49 0.78
CA ARG A 120 -13.45 9.04 -0.46
C ARG A 120 -14.93 8.67 -0.63
N PHE A 121 -15.29 7.40 -0.38
CA PHE A 121 -16.69 6.95 -0.43
C PHE A 121 -17.55 7.58 0.66
N ARG A 122 -17.04 7.71 1.90
CA ARG A 122 -17.76 8.42 2.98
C ARG A 122 -17.99 9.90 2.64
N ARG A 123 -17.00 10.57 2.03
CA ARG A 123 -17.13 11.97 1.58
C ARG A 123 -18.15 12.11 0.44
N LEU A 124 -18.10 11.22 -0.56
CA LEU A 124 -19.06 11.21 -1.66
C LEU A 124 -20.50 10.96 -1.18
N ARG A 125 -20.70 10.00 -0.25
CA ARG A 125 -22.03 9.76 0.35
C ARG A 125 -22.54 10.93 1.20
N ARG A 126 -21.66 11.70 1.86
CA ARG A 126 -22.06 12.93 2.55
C ARG A 126 -22.51 14.00 1.56
N LEU A 127 -21.76 14.22 0.48
CA LEU A 127 -22.10 15.20 -0.55
C LEU A 127 -23.42 14.86 -1.26
N GLN A 128 -23.65 13.58 -1.61
CA GLN A 128 -24.91 13.12 -2.18
C GLN A 128 -26.09 13.31 -1.21
N ARG A 129 -25.91 13.08 0.09
CA ARG A 129 -26.95 13.36 1.10
C ARG A 129 -27.27 14.86 1.22
N LEU A 130 -26.27 15.73 1.14
CA LEU A 130 -26.48 17.18 1.16
C LEU A 130 -27.20 17.67 -0.10
N GLN A 131 -26.83 17.15 -1.28
CA GLN A 131 -27.49 17.47 -2.55
C GLN A 131 -28.92 16.91 -2.62
N GLY A 132 -29.15 15.68 -2.14
CA GLY A 132 -30.48 15.09 -2.04
C GLY A 132 -31.39 15.81 -1.05
N SER A 133 -30.84 16.32 0.05
CA SER A 133 -31.59 17.13 1.03
C SER A 133 -32.00 18.50 0.45
N SER A 134 -31.11 19.14 -0.33
CA SER A 134 -31.44 20.39 -1.03
C SER A 134 -32.50 20.19 -2.12
N ALA A 135 -32.41 19.12 -2.91
CA ALA A 135 -33.41 18.79 -3.92
C ALA A 135 -34.78 18.45 -3.31
N PHE A 136 -34.80 17.78 -2.16
CA PHE A 136 -36.04 17.46 -1.43
C PHE A 136 -36.69 18.69 -0.79
N LEU A 137 -35.89 19.61 -0.21
CA LEU A 137 -36.37 20.90 0.29
C LEU A 137 -36.95 21.77 -0.83
N HIS A 138 -36.35 21.75 -2.02
CA HIS A 138 -36.85 22.55 -3.14
C HIS A 138 -38.17 22.00 -3.72
N GLN A 139 -38.39 20.68 -3.62
CA GLN A 139 -39.62 20.02 -4.07
C GLN A 139 -40.76 20.13 -3.05
N GLN A 140 -40.46 20.06 -1.74
CA GLN A 140 -41.46 20.31 -0.70
C GLN A 140 -41.98 21.76 -0.72
N ASN A 141 -41.11 22.74 -0.99
CA ASN A 141 -41.53 24.15 -1.10
C ASN A 141 -42.40 24.46 -2.34
N ARG A 142 -42.38 23.60 -3.38
CA ARG A 142 -43.30 23.72 -4.53
C ARG A 142 -44.66 23.09 -4.25
N LEU A 143 -44.72 22.03 -3.44
CA LEU A 143 -45.96 21.29 -3.16
C LEU A 143 -46.82 21.93 -2.06
N GLN A 144 -46.34 22.97 -1.38
CA GLN A 144 -47.08 23.67 -0.32
C GLN A 144 -47.71 25.00 -0.75
N ARG A 145 -47.69 25.37 -2.04
CA ARG A 145 -48.49 26.51 -2.51
C ARG A 145 -49.91 26.05 -2.81
N PRO A 146 -50.95 26.56 -2.12
CA PRO A 146 -52.33 26.29 -2.47
C PRO A 146 -52.67 26.89 -3.83
N ALA A 147 -53.39 26.13 -4.65
CA ALA A 147 -54.02 26.65 -5.86
C ALA A 147 -55.11 27.67 -5.46
N THR A 148 -54.96 28.92 -5.88
CA THR A 148 -56.05 29.89 -5.87
C THR A 148 -57.15 29.39 -6.79
N SER A 149 -58.32 29.13 -6.21
CA SER A 149 -59.54 28.75 -6.92
C SER A 149 -60.04 29.90 -7.80
N GLU A 150 -60.10 29.68 -9.11
CA GLU A 150 -60.99 30.41 -10.01
C GLU A 150 -62.42 29.86 -9.89
N SER A 151 -63.36 30.75 -9.55
CA SER A 151 -64.78 30.73 -9.88
C SER A 151 -65.31 32.05 -9.34
N VAL A 152 -65.90 32.96 -10.14
CA VAL A 152 -67.30 32.88 -10.59
C VAL A 152 -67.45 33.79 -11.82
N ALA A 153 -68.13 33.28 -12.86
CA ALA A 153 -68.58 34.03 -14.03
C ALA A 153 -70.05 34.56 -13.83
N PRO A 154 -70.71 35.10 -14.86
CA PRO A 154 -70.87 36.52 -15.17
C PRO A 154 -72.29 37.06 -14.87
N ALA A 155 -72.49 38.39 -14.91
CA ALA A 155 -73.84 38.98 -14.95
C ALA A 155 -73.97 40.02 -16.07
N LYS A 156 -74.98 39.79 -16.92
CA LYS A 156 -75.45 40.60 -18.07
C LYS A 156 -76.32 41.78 -17.60
N HIS A 157 -76.30 42.88 -18.36
CA HIS A 157 -77.41 43.59 -19.06
C HIS A 157 -77.03 45.08 -19.25
N ARG A 158 -76.95 45.60 -20.49
CA ARG A 158 -78.00 46.36 -21.24
C ARG A 158 -78.43 47.61 -20.45
N LEU A 159 -78.29 48.85 -20.93
CA LEU A 159 -78.42 49.45 -22.27
C LEU A 159 -77.32 50.49 -22.52
#